data_AF-U5LST4-F1
#
_entry.id   AF-U5LST4-F1
#
_cell.length_a   1.000
_cell.length_b   1.000
_cell.length_c   1.000
_cell.angle_alpha   90.00
_cell.angle_beta   90.00
_cell.angle_gamma   90.00
#
_symmetry.space_group_name_H-M   'P 1'
#
loop_
_entity.id
_entity.type
_entity.pdbx_description
1 polymer ?
#
loop_
_entity_poly.entity_id
_entity_poly.type
_entity_poly.pdbx_seq_one_letter_code
_entity_poly.pdbx_strand_id
1 'polypeptide(L)' 'LPLALLNRINDHQLNRRDGEKKESRISPVGKDGFQVCMDVAQFKPSELKVKVVDNCIVIEGKHEEREDQHG' A
#
# COMPACT_ATOMS: atom_id res chain seq x y z
N LEU A 1 -17.68 -18.20 -7.16
CA LEU A 1 -16.26 -18.56 -7.03
C LEU A 1 -15.77 -18.00 -5.70
N PRO A 2 -15.35 -18.84 -4.73
CA PRO A 2 -15.20 -18.40 -3.34
C PRO A 2 -13.88 -17.68 -3.09
N LEU A 3 -13.88 -16.70 -2.19
CA LEU A 3 -12.76 -15.87 -1.73
C LEU A 3 -11.58 -16.65 -1.11
N ALA A 4 -11.66 -17.98 -1.04
CA ALA A 4 -10.61 -18.87 -0.53
C ALA A 4 -9.35 -18.92 -1.41
N LEU A 5 -9.38 -18.34 -2.62
CA LEU A 5 -8.22 -18.34 -3.52
C LEU A 5 -7.20 -17.21 -3.22
N LEU A 6 -7.56 -16.20 -2.42
CA LEU A 6 -6.63 -15.11 -2.10
C LEU A 6 -5.71 -15.39 -0.91
N ASN A 7 -6.00 -16.41 -0.09
CA ASN A 7 -5.14 -16.76 1.06
C ASN A 7 -3.98 -17.71 0.71
N ARG A 8 -3.91 -18.23 -0.53
CA ARG A 8 -2.84 -19.17 -0.93
C ARG A 8 -1.47 -18.53 -1.20
N ILE A 9 -1.36 -17.21 -1.06
CA ILE A 9 -0.10 -16.50 -1.30
C ILE A 9 0.76 -16.43 0.00
N ASN A 10 0.21 -16.80 1.17
CA ASN A 10 0.94 -16.67 2.44
C ASN A 10 1.65 -17.94 2.95
N ASP A 11 1.49 -19.11 2.35
CA ASP A 11 1.97 -20.38 2.95
C ASP A 11 3.29 -20.96 2.41
N HIS A 12 4.12 -20.18 1.70
CA HIS A 12 5.43 -20.73 1.31
C HIS A 12 6.59 -19.75 1.49
N GLN A 13 6.94 -19.52 2.76
CA GLN A 13 8.32 -19.22 3.14
C GLN A 13 8.87 -20.33 4.03
N LEU A 14 9.08 -21.51 3.45
CA LEU A 14 10.10 -22.43 3.93
C LEU A 14 10.85 -22.99 2.72
N ASN A 15 12.07 -22.47 2.57
CA ASN A 15 13.22 -23.12 1.95
C ASN A 15 13.31 -23.09 0.40
N ARG A 16 14.10 -22.14 -0.13
CA ARG A 16 14.97 -22.27 -1.33
C ARG A 16 15.87 -21.02 -1.38
N ARG A 17 17.18 -21.15 -1.15
CA ARG A 17 18.21 -21.36 -2.19
C ARG A 17 17.97 -20.51 -3.45
N ASP A 18 18.93 -19.63 -3.68
CA ASP A 18 19.19 -18.78 -4.85
C ASP A 18 18.13 -17.77 -5.28
N GLY A 19 18.43 -16.50 -4.96
CA GLY A 19 18.26 -15.35 -5.84
C GLY A 19 16.84 -14.88 -6.13
N GLU A 20 16.36 -13.86 -5.41
CA GLU A 20 15.28 -13.02 -5.91
C GLU A 20 15.29 -11.65 -5.23
N LYS A 21 15.66 -10.62 -6.00
CA LYS A 21 15.42 -9.22 -5.62
C LYS A 21 13.91 -9.05 -5.57
N LYS A 22 13.37 -8.76 -4.39
CA LYS A 22 11.95 -8.43 -4.17
C LYS A 22 11.65 -7.12 -4.91
N GLU A 23 11.26 -7.23 -6.17
CA GLU A 23 10.83 -6.12 -7.00
C GLU A 23 9.44 -5.69 -6.47
N SER A 24 9.40 -4.61 -5.68
CA SER A 24 8.17 -3.87 -5.51
C SER A 24 7.73 -3.45 -6.92
N ARG A 25 6.58 -3.92 -7.40
CA ARG A 25 6.01 -3.54 -8.71
C ARG A 25 5.48 -2.11 -8.69
N ILE A 26 6.35 -1.21 -8.29
CA ILE A 26 6.33 0.18 -8.63
C ILE A 26 6.90 0.22 -10.04
N SER A 27 6.06 0.45 -11.04
CA SER A 27 6.56 0.82 -12.36
C SER A 27 7.52 1.99 -12.14
N PRO A 28 8.81 1.87 -12.48
CA PRO A 28 9.76 2.93 -12.21
C PRO A 28 9.20 4.16 -12.90
N VAL A 29 8.94 5.20 -12.12
CA VAL A 29 8.81 6.52 -12.70
C VAL A 29 9.98 6.67 -13.67
N GLY A 30 9.73 7.15 -14.89
CA GLY A 30 10.76 7.26 -15.92
C GLY A 30 12.02 7.94 -15.35
N LYS A 31 13.16 7.82 -16.04
CA LYS A 31 14.51 8.15 -15.51
C LYS A 31 14.65 9.37 -14.57
N ASP A 32 13.82 10.39 -14.74
CA ASP A 32 13.88 11.66 -14.02
C ASP A 32 12.75 11.88 -12.99
N GLY A 33 11.85 10.92 -12.78
CA GLY A 33 10.71 11.15 -11.92
C GLY A 33 10.80 10.52 -10.53
N PHE A 34 9.95 11.03 -9.66
CA PHE A 34 10.01 10.84 -8.22
C PHE A 34 8.80 10.06 -7.74
N GLN A 35 9.02 9.09 -6.83
CA GLN A 35 7.95 8.30 -6.24
C GLN A 35 8.13 8.13 -4.75
N VAL A 36 7.00 8.19 -4.06
CA VAL A 36 6.85 7.90 -2.65
C VAL A 36 5.71 6.89 -2.49
N CYS A 37 5.88 5.93 -1.60
CA CYS A 37 4.84 4.98 -1.20
C CYS A 37 4.55 5.18 0.28
N MET A 38 3.28 5.15 0.66
CA MET A 38 2.82 5.35 2.04
C MET A 38 1.77 4.29 2.35
N ASP A 39 1.86 3.69 3.53
CA ASP A 39 0.85 2.75 4.02
C ASP A 39 -0.36 3.53 4.56
N VAL A 40 -1.55 3.17 4.07
CA VAL A 40 -2.83 3.82 4.38
C VAL A 40 -3.93 2.77 4.60
N ALA A 41 -3.57 1.54 4.96
CA ALA A 41 -4.50 0.41 5.06
C ALA A 41 -5.70 0.64 5.99
N GLN A 42 -5.56 1.51 6.99
CA GLN A 42 -6.63 1.89 7.94
C GLN A 42 -7.68 2.85 7.36
N PHE A 43 -7.47 3.41 6.16
CA PHE A 43 -8.39 4.33 5.51
C PHE A 43 -9.06 3.70 4.29
N LYS A 44 -10.34 3.99 4.10
CA LYS A 44 -11.00 3.74 2.82
C LYS A 44 -10.51 4.74 1.77
N PRO A 45 -10.55 4.42 0.47
CA PRO A 45 -10.19 5.38 -0.57
C PRO A 45 -11.01 6.70 -0.50
N SER A 46 -12.27 6.62 -0.09
CA SER A 46 -13.15 7.78 0.09
C SER A 46 -12.78 8.68 1.29
N GLU A 47 -11.98 8.16 2.22
CA GLU A 47 -11.51 8.85 3.43
C GLU A 47 -10.19 9.59 3.18
N LEU A 48 -9.55 9.36 2.02
CA LEU A 48 -8.31 10.01 1.61
C LEU A 48 -8.57 11.17 0.66
N LYS A 49 -7.82 12.25 0.84
CA LYS A 49 -7.79 13.40 -0.05
C LYS A 49 -6.35 13.75 -0.39
N VAL A 50 -6.05 13.82 -1.68
CA VAL A 50 -4.73 14.19 -2.20
C VAL A 50 -4.84 15.52 -2.93
N LYS A 51 -3.93 16.44 -2.63
CA LYS A 51 -3.84 17.76 -3.25
C LYS A 51 -2.40 18.13 -3.50
N VAL A 52 -2.20 19.01 -4.49
CA VAL A 52 -0.94 19.72 -4.68
C VAL A 52 -1.15 21.15 -4.19
N VAL A 53 -0.29 21.59 -3.29
CA VAL A 53 -0.27 22.97 -2.76
C VAL A 53 1.17 23.46 -2.87
N ASP A 54 1.38 24.49 -3.68
CA ASP A 54 2.70 24.97 -4.06
C ASP A 54 3.59 23.82 -4.58
N ASN A 55 4.74 23.59 -3.93
CA ASN A 55 5.69 22.53 -4.26
C ASN A 55 5.52 21.29 -3.37
N CYS A 56 4.36 21.13 -2.73
CA CYS A 56 4.08 20.05 -1.79
C CYS A 56 2.90 19.19 -2.25
N ILE A 57 3.03 17.87 -2.07
CA ILE A 57 1.91 16.93 -2.12
C ILE A 57 1.36 16.80 -0.70
N VAL A 58 0.08 17.15 -0.51
CA VAL A 58 -0.63 17.06 0.76
C VAL A 58 -1.60 15.89 0.71
N ILE A 59 -1.47 14.97 1.65
CA ILE A 59 -2.36 13.80 1.80
C ILE A 59 -3.07 13.93 3.16
N GLU A 60 -4.40 14.07 3.12
CA GLU A 60 -5.26 14.13 4.30
C GLU A 60 -6.06 12.82 4.41
N GLY A 61 -6.02 12.17 5.58
CA GLY A 61 -6.89 11.04 5.91
C GLY A 61 -7.93 11.45 6.95
N LYS A 62 -9.21 11.17 6.67
CA LYS A 62 -10.33 11.45 7.58
C LYS A 62 -11.07 10.16 7.89
N HIS A 63 -10.90 9.66 9.11
CA HIS A 63 -11.63 8.50 9.60
C HIS A 63 -12.53 8.94 10.75
N GLU A 64 -13.78 8.49 10.78
CA GLU A 64 -14.63 8.63 11.97
C GLU A 64 -14.13 7.65 13.02
N GLU A 65 -13.90 8.10 14.25
CA GLU A 65 -13.64 7.18 15.36
C GLU A 65 -14.83 6.22 15.48
N ARG A 66 -14.56 4.94 15.32
CA ARG A 66 -15.46 3.86 15.72
C ARG A 66 -14.71 3.09 16.78
N GLU A 67 -15.43 2.61 17.80
CA GLU A 67 -14.88 1.59 18.68
C GLU A 67 -14.49 0.38 17.83
N ASP A 68 -13.21 0.27 17.50
CA ASP A 68 -12.61 -0.87 16.84
C ASP A 68 -11.55 -1.51 17.77
N GLN A 69 -10.94 -2.61 17.35
CA GLN A 69 -10.05 -3.37 18.24
C GLN A 69 -8.77 -2.61 18.63
N HIS A 70 -8.54 -1.41 18.08
CA HIS A 70 -7.43 -0.54 18.38
C HIS A 70 -7.83 0.79 19.03
N GLY A 71 -9.11 0.95 19.39
CA GLY A 71 -9.65 2.10 20.12
C GLY A 71 -11.17 2.06 20.15
#